data_AF-Q20246-F1
#
_entry.id   AF-Q20246-F1
#
_cell.length_a   1.000
_cell.length_b   1.000
_cell.length_c   1.000
_cell.angle_alpha   90.00
_cell.angle_beta   90.00
_cell.angle_gamma   90.00
#
_symmetry.space_group_name_H-M   'P 1'
#
loop_
_entity.id
_entity.type
_entity.pdbx_description
1 polymer ?
#
loop_
_entity_poly.entity_id
_entity_poly.type
_entity_poly.pdbx_seq_one_letter_code
_entity_poly.pdbx_strand_id
1 'polypeptide(L)'
;MSTTVLLLFLFAISANCSILSFHRNLLGEESEDCFEKVFLAIISGKHECSKDYDFLARNLIQRREALTSGKECFLEIVKEECPEEKFKLIEENYSQLVTLLTEKPKDNGACTAPYFQLEEIECNAHKHALQLEMQEQTGEKETHDGAVKVLKMCKNAETCVHDSCKFTNFEREEIENSCDVLELTTSDFTVCMNKINKEKPDLSKYECLKDHDFYSKDSAAICDRWENKKDCLRTVTIDICGKDVMKSDEKFLNRFLKDLKCKH
;
A
#
# COMPACT_ATOMS: atom_id res chain seq x y z
N MET A 1 54.98 -1.86 -18.86
CA MET A 1 53.58 -1.38 -18.74
C MET A 1 52.52 -2.48 -18.91
N SER A 2 52.88 -3.78 -18.95
CA SER A 2 51.90 -4.86 -19.28
C SER A 2 51.30 -5.61 -18.10
N THR A 3 51.94 -5.62 -16.92
CA THR A 3 51.49 -6.40 -15.76
C THR A 3 50.41 -5.69 -14.94
N THR A 4 50.49 -4.36 -14.78
CA THR A 4 49.52 -3.58 -14.03
C THR A 4 48.14 -3.58 -14.70
N VAL A 5 48.10 -3.53 -16.04
CA VAL A 5 46.84 -3.57 -16.81
C VAL A 5 46.15 -4.93 -16.66
N LEU A 6 46.91 -6.02 -16.74
CA LEU A 6 46.36 -7.39 -16.59
C LEU A 6 45.75 -7.62 -15.19
N LEU A 7 46.42 -7.12 -14.14
CA LEU A 7 45.91 -7.20 -12.77
C LEU A 7 44.60 -6.41 -12.62
N LEU A 8 44.52 -5.19 -13.15
CA LEU A 8 43.30 -4.39 -13.12
C LEU A 8 42.14 -5.07 -13.84
N PHE A 9 42.40 -5.72 -14.98
CA PHE A 9 41.38 -6.52 -15.67
C PHE A 9 40.92 -7.73 -14.84
N LEU A 10 41.83 -8.45 -14.18
CA LEU A 10 41.47 -9.59 -13.33
C LEU A 10 40.63 -9.17 -12.11
N PHE A 11 40.99 -8.06 -11.45
CA PHE A 11 40.21 -7.50 -10.34
C PHE A 11 38.82 -7.03 -10.78
N ALA A 12 38.70 -6.42 -11.97
CA ALA A 12 37.40 -6.02 -12.50
C ALA A 12 36.50 -7.24 -12.80
N ILE A 13 37.07 -8.32 -13.34
CA ILE A 13 36.32 -9.55 -13.62
C ILE A 13 35.86 -10.21 -12.32
N SER A 14 36.72 -10.33 -11.30
CA SER A 14 36.35 -10.96 -10.03
C SER A 14 35.26 -10.18 -9.28
N ALA A 15 35.35 -8.85 -9.27
CA ALA A 15 34.34 -7.99 -8.65
C ALA A 15 32.98 -8.07 -9.37
N ASN A 16 32.98 -8.12 -10.71
CA ASN A 16 31.73 -8.28 -11.47
C ASN A 16 31.09 -9.65 -11.22
N CYS A 17 31.88 -10.72 -11.13
CA CYS A 17 31.37 -12.04 -10.78
C CYS A 17 30.78 -12.08 -9.36
N SER A 18 31.43 -11.46 -8.37
CA SER A 18 30.89 -11.42 -7.00
C SER A 18 29.57 -10.66 -6.94
N ILE A 19 29.44 -9.53 -7.62
CA ILE A 19 28.19 -8.73 -7.64
C ILE A 19 27.05 -9.50 -8.32
N LEU A 20 27.31 -10.12 -9.49
CA LEU A 20 26.29 -10.93 -10.16
C LEU A 20 25.86 -12.13 -9.32
N SER A 21 26.82 -12.78 -8.63
CA SER A 21 26.52 -13.88 -7.72
C SER A 21 25.68 -13.43 -6.53
N PHE A 22 25.98 -12.25 -5.98
CA PHE A 22 25.22 -11.65 -4.90
C PHE A 22 23.79 -11.37 -5.35
N HIS A 23 23.58 -10.62 -6.44
CA HIS A 23 22.22 -10.29 -6.91
C HIS A 23 21.38 -11.54 -7.22
N ARG A 24 21.97 -12.56 -7.86
CA ARG A 24 21.28 -13.81 -8.16
C ARG A 24 20.86 -14.56 -6.89
N ASN A 25 21.75 -14.66 -5.90
CA ASN A 25 21.42 -15.29 -4.61
C ASN A 25 20.54 -14.37 -3.74
N LEU A 26 20.58 -13.06 -3.99
CA LEU A 26 19.79 -12.08 -3.27
C LEU A 26 18.31 -12.17 -3.65
N LEU A 27 18.00 -12.53 -4.89
CA LEU A 27 16.66 -12.47 -5.50
C LEU A 27 16.18 -13.86 -5.96
N GLY A 28 16.61 -14.93 -5.30
CA GLY A 28 15.97 -16.24 -5.45
C GLY A 28 14.60 -16.27 -4.78
N GLU A 29 13.76 -17.27 -5.07
CA GLU A 29 12.38 -17.38 -4.56
C GLU A 29 12.29 -17.30 -3.01
N GLU A 30 13.15 -18.02 -2.29
CA GLU A 30 13.24 -17.94 -0.81
C GLU A 30 13.63 -16.54 -0.29
N SER A 31 14.20 -15.73 -1.18
CA SER A 31 14.67 -14.39 -0.84
C SER A 31 13.59 -13.34 -0.98
N GLU A 32 12.66 -13.51 -1.91
CA GLU A 32 11.53 -12.59 -2.07
C GLU A 32 10.65 -12.61 -0.82
N ASP A 33 10.31 -13.80 -0.31
CA ASP A 33 9.56 -13.99 0.94
C ASP A 33 10.32 -13.39 2.16
N CYS A 34 11.63 -13.60 2.25
CA CYS A 34 12.46 -12.98 3.29
C CYS A 34 12.41 -11.44 3.23
N PHE A 35 12.60 -10.83 2.06
CA PHE A 35 12.54 -9.38 1.94
C PHE A 35 11.14 -8.82 2.18
N GLU A 36 10.10 -9.51 1.71
CA GLU A 36 8.71 -9.11 2.00
C GLU A 36 8.46 -9.09 3.51
N LYS A 37 8.89 -10.12 4.25
CA LYS A 37 8.78 -10.17 5.72
C LYS A 37 9.57 -9.07 6.41
N VAL A 38 10.80 -8.79 5.96
CA VAL A 38 11.62 -7.69 6.50
C VAL A 38 10.91 -6.35 6.31
N PHE A 39 10.42 -6.06 5.10
CA PHE A 39 9.69 -4.82 4.84
C PHE A 39 8.38 -4.76 5.63
N LEU A 40 7.64 -5.86 5.71
CA LEU A 40 6.41 -5.95 6.49
C LEU A 40 6.66 -5.68 7.98
N ALA A 41 7.72 -6.25 8.56
CA ALA A 41 8.12 -6.03 9.96
C ALA A 41 8.49 -4.55 10.23
N ILE A 42 9.14 -3.90 9.26
CA ILE A 42 9.45 -2.45 9.33
C ILE A 42 8.16 -1.63 9.25
N ILE A 43 7.27 -1.93 8.30
CA ILE A 43 6.00 -1.21 8.09
C ILE A 43 5.08 -1.33 9.31
N SER A 44 5.00 -2.53 9.91
CA SER A 44 4.16 -2.78 11.08
C SER A 44 4.79 -2.27 12.38
N GLY A 45 6.05 -1.82 12.36
CA GLY A 45 6.79 -1.43 13.55
C GLY A 45 6.97 -2.58 14.54
N LYS A 46 7.16 -3.81 14.03
CA LYS A 46 7.29 -5.03 14.84
C LYS A 46 8.49 -4.96 15.80
N HIS A 47 9.56 -4.31 15.37
CA HIS A 47 10.78 -4.11 16.17
C HIS A 47 10.86 -2.66 16.62
N GLU A 48 11.00 -2.42 17.91
CA GLU A 48 11.05 -1.04 18.46
C GLU A 48 12.18 -0.21 17.83
N CYS A 49 13.34 -0.82 17.55
CA CYS A 49 14.47 -0.13 16.93
C CYS A 49 14.14 0.41 15.53
N SER A 50 13.15 -0.16 14.82
CA SER A 50 12.80 0.28 13.47
C SER A 50 12.14 1.65 13.44
N LYS A 51 11.67 2.16 14.59
CA LYS A 51 11.01 3.47 14.70
C LYS A 51 12.02 4.63 14.66
N ASP A 52 13.29 4.37 14.95
CA ASP A 52 14.35 5.39 14.97
C ASP A 52 14.96 5.65 13.59
N TYR A 53 14.64 4.81 12.59
CA TYR A 53 15.24 4.85 11.25
C TYR A 53 14.17 4.75 10.16
N ASP A 54 14.16 5.69 9.23
CA ASP A 54 13.26 5.64 8.07
C ASP A 54 13.85 4.75 6.95
N PHE A 55 13.87 3.43 7.18
CA PHE A 55 14.43 2.45 6.24
C PHE A 55 13.70 2.39 4.88
N LEU A 56 12.48 2.93 4.82
CA LEU A 56 11.62 2.97 3.64
C LEU A 56 11.45 4.40 3.10
N ALA A 57 12.35 5.31 3.47
CA ALA A 57 12.35 6.68 2.96
C ALA A 57 12.38 6.68 1.42
N ARG A 58 11.46 7.40 0.79
CA ARG A 58 11.47 7.55 -0.69
C ARG A 58 12.66 8.37 -1.19
N ASN A 59 13.15 9.29 -0.35
CA ASN A 59 14.37 10.00 -0.66
C ASN A 59 15.56 9.05 -0.46
N LEU A 60 16.22 8.68 -1.56
CA LEU A 60 17.28 7.68 -1.54
C LEU A 60 18.52 8.10 -0.72
N ILE A 61 18.75 9.40 -0.50
CA ILE A 61 19.83 9.89 0.37
C ILE A 61 19.46 9.61 1.83
N GLN A 62 18.24 9.96 2.24
CA GLN A 62 17.73 9.67 3.58
C GLN A 62 17.64 8.16 3.85
N ARG A 63 17.19 7.39 2.85
CA ARG A 63 17.14 5.93 2.94
C ARG A 63 18.51 5.32 3.16
N ARG A 64 19.52 5.80 2.42
CA ARG A 64 20.91 5.39 2.59
C ARG A 64 21.43 5.76 3.98
N GLU A 65 21.13 6.95 4.47
CA GLU A 65 21.50 7.38 5.81
C GLU A 65 20.88 6.45 6.87
N ALA A 66 19.58 6.19 6.80
CA ALA A 66 18.86 5.29 7.69
C ALA A 66 19.43 3.85 7.68
N LEU A 67 19.67 3.29 6.49
CA LEU A 67 20.28 1.95 6.36
C LEU A 67 21.74 1.92 6.86
N THR A 68 22.48 3.02 6.77
CA THR A 68 23.87 3.08 7.22
C THR A 68 23.96 3.26 8.73
N SER A 69 23.20 4.19 9.30
CA SER A 69 23.18 4.50 10.74
C SER A 69 22.42 3.45 11.55
N GLY A 70 21.37 2.86 10.97
CA GLY A 70 20.54 1.81 11.57
C GLY A 70 20.96 0.40 11.19
N LYS A 71 22.18 0.18 10.69
CA LYS A 71 22.67 -1.14 10.22
C LYS A 71 22.41 -2.26 11.23
N GLU A 72 22.71 -2.05 12.50
CA GLU A 72 22.53 -3.06 13.54
C GLU A 72 21.07 -3.46 13.68
N CYS A 73 20.16 -2.48 13.77
CA CYS A 73 18.73 -2.72 13.83
C CYS A 73 18.20 -3.42 12.56
N PHE A 74 18.61 -2.99 11.37
CA PHE A 74 18.17 -3.64 10.13
C PHE A 74 18.63 -5.10 10.06
N LEU A 75 19.89 -5.39 10.44
CA LEU A 75 20.40 -6.75 10.47
C LEU A 75 19.73 -7.62 11.54
N GLU A 76 19.32 -7.05 12.67
CA GLU A 76 18.51 -7.74 13.68
C GLU A 76 17.15 -8.17 13.10
N ILE A 77 16.47 -7.27 12.39
CA ILE A 77 15.20 -7.58 11.69
C ILE A 77 15.43 -8.70 10.66
N VAL A 78 16.45 -8.58 9.81
CA VAL A 78 16.78 -9.61 8.80
C VAL A 78 17.04 -10.97 9.47
N LYS A 79 17.73 -10.99 10.60
CA LYS A 79 18.04 -12.22 11.34
C LYS A 79 16.78 -12.92 11.86
N GLU A 80 15.78 -12.16 12.27
CA GLU A 80 14.51 -12.69 12.78
C GLU A 80 13.54 -13.11 11.68
N GLU A 81 13.51 -12.38 10.57
CA GLU A 81 12.54 -12.62 9.48
C GLU A 81 13.04 -13.60 8.41
N CYS A 82 14.36 -13.79 8.29
CA CYS A 82 14.95 -14.58 7.22
C CYS A 82 15.68 -15.85 7.73
N PRO A 83 15.79 -16.89 6.89
CA PRO A 83 16.62 -18.05 7.19
C PRO A 83 18.08 -17.69 7.48
N GLU A 84 18.76 -18.47 8.34
CA GLU A 84 20.14 -18.17 8.78
C GLU A 84 21.13 -18.02 7.61
N GLU A 85 21.02 -18.86 6.57
CA GLU A 85 21.87 -18.78 5.38
C GLU A 85 21.69 -17.44 4.65
N LYS A 86 20.46 -16.94 4.62
CA LYS A 86 20.11 -15.67 3.98
C LYS A 86 20.60 -14.48 4.81
N PHE A 87 20.43 -14.55 6.12
CA PHE A 87 20.97 -13.56 7.04
C PHE A 87 22.49 -13.42 6.85
N LYS A 88 23.24 -14.53 6.83
CA LYS A 88 24.70 -14.52 6.61
C LYS A 88 25.08 -13.86 5.28
N LEU A 89 24.38 -14.21 4.19
CA LEU A 89 24.62 -13.60 2.88
C LEU A 89 24.42 -12.08 2.91
N ILE A 90 23.36 -11.60 3.57
CA ILE A 90 23.05 -10.17 3.70
C ILE A 90 24.07 -9.47 4.61
N GLU A 91 24.43 -10.08 5.74
CA GLU A 91 25.41 -9.53 6.69
C GLU A 91 26.77 -9.32 6.03
N GLU A 92 27.28 -10.32 5.31
CA GLU A 92 28.56 -10.28 4.60
C GLU A 92 28.57 -9.27 3.44
N ASN A 93 27.40 -9.01 2.83
CA ASN A 93 27.26 -8.15 1.67
C ASN A 93 26.41 -6.89 1.94
N TYR A 94 26.34 -6.46 3.21
CA TYR A 94 25.41 -5.40 3.62
C TYR A 94 25.61 -4.10 2.83
N SER A 95 26.87 -3.72 2.55
CA SER A 95 27.17 -2.53 1.75
C SER A 95 26.60 -2.62 0.33
N GLN A 96 26.62 -3.80 -0.29
CA GLN A 96 26.03 -4.03 -1.61
C GLN A 96 24.50 -3.97 -1.54
N LEU A 97 23.89 -4.51 -0.47
CA LEU A 97 22.45 -4.37 -0.24
C LEU A 97 22.04 -2.89 -0.10
N VAL A 98 22.79 -2.10 0.69
CA VAL A 98 22.52 -0.66 0.83
C VAL A 98 22.60 0.05 -0.51
N THR A 99 23.64 -0.21 -1.31
CA THR A 99 23.74 0.34 -2.67
C THR A 99 22.54 -0.06 -3.51
N LEU A 100 22.15 -1.33 -3.46
CA LEU A 100 21.05 -1.84 -4.25
C LEU A 100 19.70 -1.22 -3.88
N LEU A 101 19.45 -0.92 -2.59
CA LEU A 101 18.22 -0.28 -2.12
C LEU A 101 18.19 1.24 -2.33
N THR A 102 19.33 1.87 -2.66
CA THR A 102 19.47 3.34 -2.62
C THR A 102 20.07 3.97 -3.88
N GLU A 103 20.46 3.16 -4.86
CA GLU A 103 20.91 3.65 -6.17
C GLU A 103 19.98 3.18 -7.28
N LYS A 104 19.04 4.04 -7.66
CA LYS A 104 18.14 3.79 -8.79
C LYS A 104 18.94 3.74 -10.09
N PRO A 105 18.88 2.64 -10.87
CA PRO A 105 19.55 2.53 -12.15
C PRO A 105 19.13 3.64 -13.12
N LYS A 106 20.08 4.15 -13.91
CA LYS A 106 19.80 5.19 -14.92
C LYS A 106 18.95 4.69 -16.09
N ASP A 107 19.13 3.43 -16.46
CA ASP A 107 18.32 2.77 -17.48
C ASP A 107 17.17 2.02 -16.81
N ASN A 108 15.98 2.58 -16.91
CA ASN A 108 14.74 2.04 -16.37
C ASN A 108 13.89 1.34 -17.43
N GLY A 109 14.36 1.23 -18.68
CA GLY A 109 13.51 0.92 -19.84
C GLY A 109 12.76 -0.41 -19.73
N ALA A 110 13.37 -1.43 -19.11
CA ALA A 110 12.76 -2.74 -18.94
C ALA A 110 12.39 -3.07 -17.48
N CYS A 111 12.70 -2.20 -16.52
CA CYS A 111 12.45 -2.45 -15.09
C CYS A 111 13.00 -3.80 -14.58
N THR A 112 14.07 -4.32 -15.19
CA THR A 112 14.63 -5.66 -14.90
C THR A 112 15.77 -5.64 -13.90
N ALA A 113 16.31 -4.45 -13.59
CA ALA A 113 17.40 -4.35 -12.63
C ALA A 113 16.93 -4.79 -11.23
N PRO A 114 17.81 -5.44 -10.44
CA PRO A 114 17.52 -5.86 -9.07
C PRO A 114 16.89 -4.79 -8.16
N TYR A 115 17.20 -3.51 -8.38
CA TYR A 115 16.59 -2.38 -7.66
C TYR A 115 15.06 -2.41 -7.77
N PHE A 116 14.55 -2.59 -9.00
CA PHE A 116 13.11 -2.57 -9.26
C PHE A 116 12.41 -3.80 -8.71
N GLN A 117 13.09 -4.94 -8.62
CA GLN A 117 12.54 -6.15 -7.97
C GLN A 117 12.37 -5.94 -6.46
N LEU A 118 13.36 -5.34 -5.78
CA LEU A 118 13.21 -5.01 -4.36
C LEU A 118 12.16 -3.92 -4.12
N GLU A 119 12.06 -2.92 -5.01
CA GLU A 119 11.00 -1.90 -4.98
C GLU A 119 9.60 -2.55 -5.09
N GLU A 120 9.44 -3.53 -5.98
CA GLU A 120 8.19 -4.30 -6.12
C GLU A 120 7.86 -5.12 -4.86
N ILE A 121 8.85 -5.82 -4.29
CA ILE A 121 8.67 -6.57 -3.03
C ILE A 121 8.27 -5.62 -1.88
N GLU A 122 8.88 -4.44 -1.80
CA GLU A 122 8.51 -3.41 -0.81
C GLU A 122 7.07 -2.92 -1.00
N CYS A 123 6.65 -2.66 -2.24
CA CYS A 123 5.27 -2.24 -2.50
C CYS A 123 4.25 -3.36 -2.22
N ASN A 124 4.61 -4.62 -2.48
CA ASN A 124 3.78 -5.76 -2.09
C ASN A 124 3.67 -5.89 -0.57
N ALA A 125 4.76 -5.66 0.18
CA ALA A 125 4.72 -5.60 1.64
C ALA A 125 3.80 -4.47 2.15
N HIS A 126 3.77 -3.30 1.49
CA HIS A 126 2.80 -2.26 1.79
C HIS A 126 1.35 -2.69 1.55
N LYS A 127 1.06 -3.37 0.43
CA LYS A 127 -0.28 -3.93 0.14
C LYS A 127 -0.68 -4.98 1.17
N HIS A 128 0.24 -5.87 1.55
CA HIS A 128 0.02 -6.90 2.55
C HIS A 128 -0.25 -6.29 3.93
N ALA A 129 0.56 -5.31 4.36
CA ALA A 129 0.34 -4.60 5.61
C ALA A 129 -1.03 -3.91 5.65
N LEU A 130 -1.44 -3.27 4.55
CA LEU A 130 -2.77 -2.68 4.41
C LEU A 130 -3.87 -3.73 4.60
N GLN A 131 -3.74 -4.89 3.94
CA GLN A 131 -4.73 -5.96 4.02
C GLN A 131 -4.86 -6.50 5.46
N LEU A 132 -3.74 -6.68 6.17
CA LEU A 132 -3.76 -7.11 7.58
C LEU A 132 -4.44 -6.06 8.47
N GLU A 133 -4.11 -4.78 8.31
CA GLU A 133 -4.74 -3.70 9.09
C GLU A 133 -6.25 -3.62 8.79
N MET A 134 -6.66 -3.75 7.53
CA MET A 134 -8.07 -3.78 7.16
C MET A 134 -8.81 -4.92 7.87
N GLN A 135 -8.21 -6.12 7.94
CA GLN A 135 -8.79 -7.26 8.66
C GLN A 135 -8.92 -6.97 10.16
N GLU A 136 -7.93 -6.31 10.76
CA GLU A 136 -7.97 -5.92 12.18
C GLU A 136 -9.03 -4.86 12.48
N GLN A 137 -9.31 -3.95 11.53
CA GLN A 137 -10.27 -2.86 11.64
C GLN A 137 -11.68 -3.20 11.11
N THR A 138 -12.03 -4.49 11.01
CA THR A 138 -13.38 -4.90 10.57
C THR A 138 -14.33 -5.18 11.73
N GLY A 139 -15.62 -4.91 11.52
CA GLY A 139 -16.71 -5.30 12.41
C GLY A 139 -16.69 -4.54 13.74
N GLU A 140 -16.76 -5.26 14.86
CA GLU A 140 -16.80 -4.65 16.20
C GLU A 140 -15.49 -3.95 16.59
N LYS A 141 -14.38 -4.21 15.87
CA LYS A 141 -13.07 -3.60 16.09
C LYS A 141 -12.88 -2.29 15.34
N GLU A 142 -13.79 -1.93 14.45
CA GLU A 142 -13.70 -0.71 13.66
C GLU A 142 -13.69 0.52 14.57
N THR A 143 -12.64 1.33 14.45
CA THR A 143 -12.49 2.60 15.19
C THR A 143 -12.21 3.74 14.22
N HIS A 144 -12.53 4.98 14.61
CA HIS A 144 -12.18 6.14 13.79
C HIS A 144 -10.67 6.23 13.54
N ASP A 145 -9.87 6.06 14.60
CA ASP A 145 -8.40 6.07 14.50
C ASP A 145 -7.88 4.93 13.63
N GLY A 146 -8.51 3.75 13.71
CA GLY A 146 -8.25 2.61 12.85
C GLY A 146 -8.53 2.91 11.37
N ALA A 147 -9.67 3.53 11.06
CA ALA A 147 -10.02 3.92 9.70
C ALA A 147 -9.03 4.97 9.14
N VAL A 148 -8.63 5.94 9.96
CA VAL A 148 -7.58 6.93 9.60
C VAL A 148 -6.24 6.24 9.33
N LYS A 149 -5.86 5.25 10.15
CA LYS A 149 -4.64 4.46 9.96
C LYS A 149 -4.68 3.65 8.67
N VAL A 150 -5.77 2.93 8.41
CA VAL A 150 -6.00 2.16 7.17
C VAL A 150 -5.88 3.07 5.94
N LEU A 151 -6.53 4.25 5.96
CA LEU A 151 -6.46 5.19 4.85
C LEU A 151 -5.02 5.68 4.61
N LYS A 152 -4.27 6.00 5.67
CA LYS A 152 -2.86 6.38 5.57
C LYS A 152 -2.01 5.26 4.96
N MET A 153 -2.21 4.02 5.39
CA MET A 153 -1.53 2.86 4.84
C MET A 153 -1.88 2.64 3.36
N CYS A 154 -3.13 2.90 2.98
CA CYS A 154 -3.56 2.80 1.59
C CYS A 154 -2.84 3.81 0.71
N LYS A 155 -2.79 5.10 1.10
CA LYS A 155 -2.05 6.13 0.34
C LYS A 155 -0.55 5.81 0.21
N ASN A 156 0.04 5.18 1.23
CA ASN A 156 1.43 4.72 1.16
C ASN A 156 1.61 3.60 0.11
N ALA A 157 0.73 2.58 0.12
CA ALA A 157 0.73 1.50 -0.86
C ALA A 157 0.45 1.99 -2.29
N GLU A 158 -0.57 2.83 -2.45
CA GLU A 158 -0.95 3.46 -3.73
C GLU A 158 0.24 4.20 -4.34
N THR A 159 0.91 5.06 -3.55
CA THR A 159 2.03 5.80 -4.11
C THR A 159 3.22 4.89 -4.42
N CYS A 160 3.49 3.86 -3.61
CA CYS A 160 4.57 2.91 -3.88
C CYS A 160 4.36 2.23 -5.24
N VAL A 161 3.15 1.69 -5.45
CA VAL A 161 2.74 1.03 -6.70
C VAL A 161 2.77 2.00 -7.89
N HIS A 162 2.37 3.25 -7.69
CA HIS A 162 2.37 4.26 -8.73
C HIS A 162 3.80 4.67 -9.16
N ASP A 163 4.70 4.86 -8.20
CA ASP A 163 6.08 5.29 -8.44
C ASP A 163 6.98 4.17 -8.98
N SER A 164 6.59 2.91 -8.73
CA SER A 164 7.31 1.75 -9.26
C SER A 164 6.93 1.45 -10.70
N CYS A 165 7.95 1.10 -11.48
CA CYS A 165 7.77 0.76 -12.89
C CYS A 165 7.46 -0.73 -13.14
N LYS A 166 7.41 -1.53 -12.07
CA LYS A 166 7.07 -2.96 -12.12
C LYS A 166 5.58 -3.23 -12.28
N PHE A 167 4.75 -2.38 -11.70
CA PHE A 167 3.31 -2.55 -11.74
C PHE A 167 2.71 -2.06 -13.05
N THR A 168 1.73 -2.81 -13.53
CA THR A 168 0.92 -2.48 -14.70
C THR A 168 -0.07 -1.36 -14.38
N ASN A 169 -0.64 -0.73 -15.42
CA ASN A 169 -1.72 0.25 -15.21
C ASN A 169 -2.95 -0.38 -14.54
N PHE A 170 -3.22 -1.67 -14.81
CA PHE A 170 -4.30 -2.39 -14.16
C PHE A 170 -4.10 -2.50 -12.65
N GLU A 171 -2.90 -2.86 -12.19
CA GLU A 171 -2.58 -2.94 -10.77
C GLU A 171 -2.59 -1.57 -10.08
N ARG A 172 -2.16 -0.51 -10.80
CA ARG A 172 -2.28 0.88 -10.32
C ARG A 172 -3.74 1.28 -10.13
N GLU A 173 -4.60 0.99 -11.12
CA GLU A 173 -6.03 1.24 -11.01
C GLU A 173 -6.68 0.41 -9.89
N GLU A 174 -6.26 -0.84 -9.67
CA GLU A 174 -6.78 -1.71 -8.62
C GLU A 174 -6.52 -1.13 -7.21
N ILE A 175 -5.28 -0.70 -6.93
CA ILE A 175 -4.96 -0.08 -5.64
C ILE A 175 -5.63 1.28 -5.49
N GLU A 176 -5.70 2.09 -6.57
CA GLU A 176 -6.38 3.38 -6.54
C GLU A 176 -7.88 3.21 -6.26
N ASN A 177 -8.54 2.24 -6.89
CA ASN A 177 -9.95 1.93 -6.63
C ASN A 177 -10.16 1.47 -5.17
N SER A 178 -9.27 0.62 -4.66
CA SER A 178 -9.33 0.15 -3.28
C SER A 178 -9.17 1.30 -2.27
N CYS A 179 -8.24 2.22 -2.52
CA CYS A 179 -8.05 3.39 -1.66
C CYS A 179 -9.22 4.38 -1.75
N ASP A 180 -9.80 4.57 -2.93
CA ASP A 180 -10.98 5.41 -3.12
C ASP A 180 -12.20 4.87 -2.34
N VAL A 181 -12.38 3.55 -2.28
CA VAL A 181 -13.42 2.92 -1.46
C VAL A 181 -13.16 3.14 0.04
N LEU A 182 -11.91 3.01 0.49
CA LEU A 182 -11.54 3.29 1.88
C LEU A 182 -11.76 4.77 2.25
N GLU A 183 -11.43 5.69 1.36
CA GLU A 183 -11.65 7.12 1.55
C GLU A 183 -13.14 7.43 1.75
N LEU A 184 -14.02 6.75 0.99
CA LEU A 184 -15.46 6.82 1.19
C LEU A 184 -15.87 6.38 2.60
N THR A 185 -15.29 5.32 3.18
CA THR A 185 -15.67 4.85 4.53
C THR A 185 -15.40 5.89 5.62
N THR A 186 -14.39 6.74 5.41
CA THR A 186 -14.03 7.83 6.33
C THR A 186 -14.73 9.15 6.03
N SER A 187 -15.52 9.22 4.95
CA SER A 187 -16.06 10.48 4.45
C SER A 187 -17.29 10.96 5.23
N ASP A 188 -17.59 12.25 5.08
CA ASP A 188 -18.80 12.87 5.62
C ASP A 188 -20.08 12.16 5.16
N PHE A 189 -20.06 11.62 3.93
CA PHE A 189 -21.15 10.80 3.42
C PHE A 189 -21.38 9.55 4.27
N THR A 190 -20.34 8.75 4.53
CA THR A 190 -20.47 7.53 5.32
C THR A 190 -20.86 7.82 6.77
N VAL A 191 -20.31 8.87 7.37
CA VAL A 191 -20.71 9.35 8.70
C VAL A 191 -22.22 9.68 8.72
N CYS A 192 -22.70 10.40 7.71
CA CYS A 192 -24.12 10.74 7.58
C CYS A 192 -25.00 9.48 7.40
N MET A 193 -24.61 8.55 6.53
CA MET A 193 -25.36 7.31 6.31
C MET A 193 -25.39 6.42 7.55
N ASN A 194 -24.29 6.33 8.29
CA ASN A 194 -24.23 5.60 9.56
C ASN A 194 -25.17 6.22 10.59
N LYS A 195 -25.25 7.55 10.66
CA LYS A 195 -26.25 8.25 11.48
C LYS A 195 -27.68 7.86 11.08
N ILE A 196 -28.02 7.96 9.80
CA ILE A 196 -29.37 7.61 9.29
C ILE A 196 -29.72 6.15 9.59
N ASN A 197 -28.81 5.22 9.34
CA ASN A 197 -29.01 3.78 9.59
C ASN A 197 -29.15 3.47 11.09
N LYS A 198 -28.43 4.19 11.95
CA LYS A 198 -28.48 4.02 13.41
C LYS A 198 -29.75 4.61 14.01
N GLU A 199 -30.10 5.84 13.65
CA GLU A 199 -31.24 6.56 14.21
C GLU A 199 -32.57 6.10 13.61
N LYS A 200 -32.56 5.53 12.40
CA LYS A 200 -33.74 5.10 11.63
C LYS A 200 -34.87 6.15 11.65
N PRO A 201 -34.59 7.41 11.24
CA PRO A 201 -35.61 8.45 11.23
C PRO A 201 -36.76 8.09 10.29
N ASP A 202 -37.94 8.64 10.53
CA ASP A 202 -39.06 8.45 9.61
C ASP A 202 -38.79 9.15 8.27
N LEU A 203 -38.69 8.35 7.20
CA LEU A 203 -38.45 8.80 5.84
C LEU A 203 -39.73 8.91 5.00
N SER A 204 -40.92 8.66 5.59
CA SER A 204 -42.20 8.72 4.89
C SER A 204 -42.52 10.09 4.27
N LYS A 205 -41.93 11.16 4.83
CA LYS A 205 -42.07 12.53 4.31
C LYS A 205 -41.37 12.77 2.97
N TYR A 206 -40.47 11.89 2.54
CA TYR A 206 -39.76 12.02 1.27
C TYR A 206 -40.47 11.21 0.17
N GLU A 207 -41.49 11.82 -0.46
CA GLU A 207 -42.28 11.17 -1.53
C GLU A 207 -41.42 10.60 -2.67
N CYS A 208 -40.23 11.17 -2.89
CA CYS A 208 -39.29 10.72 -3.90
C CYS A 208 -38.71 9.31 -3.63
N LEU A 209 -38.70 8.85 -2.37
CA LEU A 209 -38.30 7.47 -2.04
C LEU A 209 -39.36 6.46 -2.50
N LYS A 210 -40.65 6.84 -2.56
CA LYS A 210 -41.77 5.92 -2.83
C LYS A 210 -41.68 4.69 -1.92
N ASP A 211 -41.93 3.49 -2.46
CA ASP A 211 -41.83 2.20 -1.76
C ASP A 211 -40.39 1.65 -1.69
N HIS A 212 -39.36 2.49 -1.84
CA HIS A 212 -37.97 2.06 -1.76
C HIS A 212 -37.57 1.72 -0.32
N ASP A 213 -37.04 0.52 -0.11
CA ASP A 213 -36.44 0.13 1.18
C ASP A 213 -35.07 0.79 1.37
N PHE A 214 -35.08 1.99 1.95
CA PHE A 214 -33.87 2.77 2.25
C PHE A 214 -32.91 2.05 3.22
N TYR A 215 -33.39 1.09 4.01
CA TYR A 215 -32.54 0.41 5.01
C TYR A 215 -32.07 -0.96 4.54
N SER A 216 -32.51 -1.39 3.35
CA SER A 216 -32.02 -2.61 2.73
C SER A 216 -30.51 -2.52 2.48
N LYS A 217 -29.81 -3.61 2.82
CA LYS A 217 -28.40 -3.86 2.50
C LYS A 217 -28.23 -4.67 1.22
N ASP A 218 -29.32 -5.01 0.54
CA ASP A 218 -29.28 -5.71 -0.74
C ASP A 218 -28.62 -4.82 -1.80
N SER A 219 -27.69 -5.39 -2.58
CA SER A 219 -26.96 -4.65 -3.61
C SER A 219 -27.88 -3.96 -4.62
N ALA A 220 -29.00 -4.56 -5.03
CA ALA A 220 -29.93 -3.95 -5.98
C ALA A 220 -30.67 -2.76 -5.36
N ALA A 221 -31.04 -2.85 -4.08
CA ALA A 221 -31.62 -1.73 -3.34
C ALA A 221 -30.60 -0.60 -3.15
N ILE A 222 -29.33 -0.92 -2.88
CA ILE A 222 -28.27 0.08 -2.84
C ILE A 222 -28.15 0.75 -4.22
N CYS A 223 -27.97 -0.01 -5.30
CA CYS A 223 -27.86 0.54 -6.65
C CYS A 223 -29.06 1.43 -7.04
N ASP A 224 -30.31 1.00 -6.79
CA ASP A 224 -31.51 1.78 -7.09
C ASP A 224 -31.54 3.13 -6.35
N ARG A 225 -31.11 3.13 -5.08
CA ARG A 225 -31.02 4.35 -4.26
C ARG A 225 -30.10 5.39 -4.89
N TRP A 226 -29.05 4.90 -5.53
CA TRP A 226 -27.99 5.73 -6.09
C TRP A 226 -28.24 6.14 -7.53
N GLU A 227 -28.72 5.23 -8.36
CA GLU A 227 -28.97 5.47 -9.78
C GLU A 227 -30.29 6.21 -9.99
N ASN A 228 -31.37 5.77 -9.33
CA ASN A 228 -32.72 6.26 -9.59
C ASN A 228 -33.25 7.22 -8.52
N LYS A 229 -32.64 7.23 -7.33
CA LYS A 229 -33.06 8.08 -6.19
C LYS A 229 -31.99 9.08 -5.76
N LYS A 230 -30.96 9.35 -6.58
CA LYS A 230 -29.84 10.25 -6.25
C LYS A 230 -30.27 11.59 -5.67
N ASP A 231 -31.19 12.28 -6.35
CA ASP A 231 -31.68 13.59 -5.90
C ASP A 231 -32.43 13.48 -4.57
N CYS A 232 -33.19 12.39 -4.39
CA CYS A 232 -33.89 12.12 -3.14
C CYS A 232 -32.92 11.86 -1.99
N LEU A 233 -31.89 11.04 -2.22
CA LEU A 233 -30.85 10.77 -1.25
C LEU A 233 -30.11 12.06 -0.87
N ARG A 234 -29.84 12.94 -1.83
CA ARG A 234 -29.27 14.27 -1.56
C ARG A 234 -30.17 15.11 -0.67
N THR A 235 -31.48 15.15 -0.93
CA THR A 235 -32.45 15.83 -0.06
C THR A 235 -32.47 15.24 1.36
N VAL A 236 -32.50 13.90 1.48
CA VAL A 236 -32.51 13.19 2.76
C VAL A 236 -31.25 13.50 3.57
N THR A 237 -30.07 13.43 2.95
CA THR A 237 -28.79 13.69 3.63
C THR A 237 -28.65 15.16 4.03
N ILE A 238 -29.08 16.12 3.20
CA ILE A 238 -29.09 17.56 3.56
C ILE A 238 -29.98 17.79 4.79
N ASP A 239 -31.17 17.22 4.82
CA ASP A 239 -32.14 17.44 5.89
C ASP A 239 -31.72 16.78 7.22
N ILE A 240 -31.14 15.57 7.18
CA ILE A 240 -30.76 14.82 8.40
C ILE A 240 -29.35 15.18 8.91
N CYS A 241 -28.43 15.52 8.00
CA CYS A 241 -27.02 15.75 8.31
C CYS A 241 -26.59 17.22 8.15
N GLY A 242 -27.48 18.10 7.66
CA GLY A 242 -27.29 19.55 7.62
C GLY A 242 -26.38 20.07 6.51
N LYS A 243 -25.88 19.20 5.63
CA LYS A 243 -25.02 19.56 4.50
C LYS A 243 -25.14 18.56 3.36
N ASP A 244 -24.74 19.01 2.17
CA ASP A 244 -24.68 18.18 0.97
C ASP A 244 -23.41 17.31 0.97
N VAL A 245 -23.49 16.19 1.70
CA VAL A 245 -22.38 15.24 1.87
C VAL A 245 -22.05 14.46 0.58
N MET A 246 -22.96 14.43 -0.39
CA MET A 246 -22.73 13.67 -1.63
C MET A 246 -21.80 14.40 -2.61
N LYS A 247 -21.73 15.74 -2.53
CA LYS A 247 -21.02 16.56 -3.51
C LYS A 247 -19.49 16.39 -3.46
N SER A 248 -18.91 16.22 -2.28
CA SER A 248 -17.46 15.97 -2.15
C SER A 248 -17.07 14.55 -2.53
N ASP A 249 -18.02 13.62 -2.46
CA ASP A 249 -17.73 12.18 -2.44
C ASP A 249 -18.19 11.47 -3.72
N GLU A 250 -18.69 12.22 -4.72
CA GLU A 250 -19.25 11.66 -5.96
C GLU A 250 -18.27 10.77 -6.71
N LYS A 251 -16.97 11.11 -6.73
CA LYS A 251 -15.91 10.28 -7.34
C LYS A 251 -15.86 8.90 -6.66
N PHE A 252 -15.77 8.89 -5.33
CA PHE A 252 -15.63 7.68 -4.53
C PHE A 252 -16.90 6.83 -4.56
N LEU A 253 -18.06 7.48 -4.51
CA LEU A 253 -19.37 6.84 -4.66
C LEU A 253 -19.51 6.12 -5.99
N ASN A 254 -19.14 6.77 -7.10
CA ASN A 254 -19.21 6.14 -8.42
C ASN A 254 -18.33 4.88 -8.53
N ARG A 255 -17.14 4.89 -7.90
CA ARG A 255 -16.27 3.70 -7.84
C ARG A 255 -16.86 2.59 -6.98
N PHE A 256 -17.40 2.94 -5.81
CA PHE A 256 -18.11 1.98 -4.96
C PHE A 256 -19.28 1.31 -5.69
N LEU A 257 -20.05 2.06 -6.49
CA LEU A 257 -21.15 1.51 -7.30
C LEU A 257 -20.67 0.56 -8.41
N LYS A 258 -19.51 0.87 -9.02
CA LYS A 258 -18.87 -0.01 -10.01
C LYS A 258 -18.46 -1.35 -9.37
N ASP A 259 -17.92 -1.32 -8.15
CA ASP A 259 -17.54 -2.53 -7.42
C ASP A 259 -18.75 -3.38 -7.01
N LEU A 260 -19.88 -2.73 -6.68
CA LEU A 260 -21.17 -3.40 -6.47
C LEU A 260 -21.80 -3.96 -7.77
N LYS A 261 -21.21 -3.69 -8.93
CA LYS A 261 -21.74 -4.06 -10.26
C LYS A 261 -23.13 -3.48 -10.51
N CYS A 262 -23.39 -2.27 -10.02
CA CYS A 262 -24.58 -1.51 -10.41
C CYS A 262 -24.56 -1.25 -11.93
N LYS A 263 -25.72 -1.26 -12.57
CA LYS A 263 -25.83 -1.16 -14.03
C LYS A 263 -25.81 0.32 -14.43
N HIS A 264 -24.65 0.82 -14.82
CA HIS A 264 -24.48 2.15 -15.41
C HIS A 264 -25.33 2.37 -16.68
#